data_AF-A0A973SRX7-F1
#
_entry.id   AF-A0A973SRX7-F1
#
_cell.length_a   1.000
_cell.length_b   1.000
_cell.length_c   1.000
_cell.angle_alpha   90.00
_cell.angle_beta   90.00
_cell.angle_gamma   90.00
#
_symmetry.space_group_name_H-M   'P 1'
#
loop_
_entity.id
_entity.type
_entity.pdbx_description
1 polymer ?
#
loop_
_entity_poly.entity_id
_entity_poly.type
_entity_poly.pdbx_seq_one_letter_code
_entity_poly.pdbx_strand_id
1 'polypeptide(L)'
;MLTLCGRNQYGVWLDRPELDIDLGTPSGAPVQDASGAWQRDYQLGKALVNPSSTQSATVSLPAGTWTDSHGVAHTGQVTLVPNSGLILTR
;
A
#
# COMPACT_ATOMS: atom_id res chain seq x y z
N MET A 1 -12.04 -0.10 7.10
CA MET A 1 -13.18 -0.85 6.54
C MET A 1 -13.77 -0.02 5.40
N LEU A 2 -13.55 -0.42 4.14
CA LEU A 2 -14.16 0.19 2.96
C LEU A 2 -15.55 -0.44 2.76
N THR A 3 -16.61 0.26 3.14
CA THR A 3 -17.99 -0.17 2.84
C THR A 3 -18.40 0.42 1.49
N LEU A 4 -18.25 -0.36 0.41
CA LEU A 4 -18.86 -0.07 -0.89
C LEU A 4 -20.34 -0.45 -0.82
N CYS A 5 -21.19 0.47 -0.37
CA CYS A 5 -22.63 0.26 -0.24
C CYS A 5 -23.42 0.46 -1.56
N GLY A 6 -22.77 0.25 -2.71
CA GLY A 6 -23.33 -0.22 -3.99
C GLY A 6 -24.45 0.55 -4.69
N ARG A 7 -25.04 1.59 -4.08
CA ARG A 7 -26.23 2.26 -4.63
C ARG A 7 -26.09 3.76 -4.88
N ASN A 8 -25.15 4.43 -4.20
CA ASN A 8 -25.00 5.89 -4.24
C ASN A 8 -23.76 6.38 -5.01
N GLN A 9 -23.05 5.51 -5.73
CA GLN A 9 -21.77 5.84 -6.38
C GLN A 9 -21.75 5.58 -7.90
N TYR A 10 -22.88 5.17 -8.48
CA TYR A 10 -23.00 5.01 -9.93
C TYR A 10 -23.38 6.36 -10.57
N GLY A 11 -22.60 6.83 -11.55
CA GLY A 11 -22.87 8.07 -12.28
C GLY A 11 -22.46 9.37 -11.58
N VAL A 12 -21.70 9.29 -10.48
CA VAL A 12 -21.18 10.45 -9.75
C VAL A 12 -19.66 10.35 -9.67
N TRP A 13 -18.96 11.46 -9.93
CA TRP A 13 -17.53 11.55 -9.65
C TRP A 13 -17.32 11.56 -8.14
N LEU A 14 -16.74 10.48 -7.62
CA LEU A 14 -16.35 10.40 -6.23
C LEU A 14 -14.84 10.61 -6.16
N ASP A 15 -14.46 11.79 -5.69
CA ASP A 15 -13.06 12.08 -5.39
C ASP A 15 -12.56 11.17 -4.26
N ARG A 16 -11.39 10.57 -4.47
CA ARG A 16 -10.75 9.63 -3.55
C ARG A 16 -9.29 10.02 -3.46
N PRO A 17 -8.95 10.96 -2.56
CA PRO A 17 -7.60 11.49 -2.46
C PRO A 17 -6.53 10.40 -2.29
N GLU A 18 -6.89 9.26 -1.70
CA GLU A 18 -6.00 8.09 -1.59
C GLU A 18 -5.57 7.48 -2.94
N LEU A 19 -6.30 7.73 -4.03
CA LEU A 19 -5.96 7.27 -5.38
C LEU A 19 -5.08 8.27 -6.15
N ASP A 20 -4.95 9.50 -5.66
CA ASP A 20 -4.18 10.58 -6.29
C ASP A 20 -2.76 10.71 -5.71
N ILE A 21 -2.34 9.78 -4.85
CA ILE A 21 -1.00 9.77 -4.27
C ILE A 21 0.03 9.60 -5.40
N ASP A 22 0.86 10.63 -5.58
CA ASP A 22 1.94 10.59 -6.56
C ASP A 22 3.12 9.75 -6.06
N LEU A 23 3.26 8.56 -6.64
CA LEU A 23 4.41 7.68 -6.42
C LEU A 23 5.49 7.86 -7.50
N GLY A 24 5.23 8.65 -8.55
CA GLY A 24 6.04 8.73 -9.75
C GLY A 24 5.98 7.45 -10.59
N THR A 25 7.04 7.19 -11.36
CA THR A 25 7.11 6.02 -12.22
C THR A 25 7.61 4.77 -11.47
N PRO A 26 7.14 3.57 -11.84
CA PRO A 26 7.64 2.34 -11.25
C PRO A 26 9.11 2.12 -11.62
N SER A 27 9.95 1.83 -10.62
CA SER A 27 11.38 1.58 -10.83
C SER A 27 11.69 0.12 -11.19
N GLY A 28 10.70 -0.78 -11.10
CA GLY A 28 10.84 -2.18 -11.48
C GLY A 28 9.51 -2.95 -11.56
N ALA A 29 9.63 -4.24 -11.84
CA ALA A 29 8.53 -5.19 -11.77
C ALA A 29 8.13 -5.45 -10.30
N PRO A 30 6.87 -5.81 -10.02
CA PRO A 30 6.48 -6.31 -8.71
C PRO A 30 7.29 -7.55 -8.33
N VAL A 31 7.73 -7.63 -7.08
CA VAL A 31 8.46 -8.78 -6.53
C VAL A 31 7.80 -9.28 -5.27
N GLN A 32 7.87 -10.59 -5.02
CA GLN A 32 7.39 -11.19 -3.79
C GLN A 32 8.53 -11.31 -2.77
N ASP A 33 8.22 -10.93 -1.54
CA ASP A 33 9.03 -11.08 -0.33
C ASP A 33 8.99 -12.55 0.16
N ALA A 34 10.02 -12.97 0.91
CA ALA A 34 10.02 -14.22 1.68
C ALA A 34 8.85 -14.35 2.68
N SER A 35 8.28 -13.23 3.14
CA SER A 35 7.06 -13.18 3.97
C SER A 35 5.78 -13.47 3.17
N GLY A 36 5.87 -13.61 1.85
CA GLY A 36 4.73 -13.79 0.95
C GLY A 36 4.03 -12.50 0.52
N ALA A 37 4.44 -11.34 1.05
CA ALA A 37 3.94 -10.03 0.59
C ALA A 37 4.49 -9.69 -0.79
N TRP A 38 3.70 -8.98 -1.58
CA TRP A 38 4.13 -8.38 -2.83
C TRP A 38 4.56 -6.94 -2.59
N GLN A 39 5.62 -6.53 -3.25
CA GLN A 39 6.09 -5.16 -3.23
C GLN A 39 6.44 -4.66 -4.62
N ARG A 40 6.27 -3.36 -4.83
CA ARG A 40 6.75 -2.68 -6.02
C ARG A 40 7.31 -1.32 -5.66
N ASP A 41 8.52 -1.06 -6.11
CA ASP A 41 9.18 0.23 -5.94
C ASP A 41 8.77 1.22 -7.03
N TYR A 42 8.68 2.48 -6.60
CA TYR A 42 8.42 3.65 -7.44
C TYR A 42 9.46 4.74 -7.12
N GLN A 43 9.50 5.80 -7.92
CA GLN A 43 10.45 6.90 -7.73
C GLN A 43 10.30 7.62 -6.38
N LEU A 44 9.06 7.83 -5.93
CA LEU A 44 8.74 8.61 -4.72
C LEU A 44 8.22 7.73 -3.56
N GLY A 45 8.17 6.42 -3.75
CA GLY A 45 7.55 5.54 -2.78
C GLY A 45 7.57 4.06 -3.13
N LYS A 46 6.73 3.30 -2.44
CA LYS A 46 6.58 1.85 -2.61
C LYS A 46 5.14 1.43 -2.33
N ALA A 47 4.65 0.46 -3.09
CA ALA A 47 3.39 -0.22 -2.81
C ALA A 47 3.67 -1.61 -2.22
N LEU A 48 2.95 -1.96 -1.15
CA LEU A 48 2.99 -3.26 -0.48
C LEU A 48 1.61 -3.90 -0.49
N VAL A 49 1.52 -5.20 -0.74
CA VAL A 49 0.26 -5.94 -0.77
C VAL A 49 0.45 -7.29 -0.10
N ASN A 50 -0.43 -7.61 0.85
CA ASN A 50 -0.58 -8.95 1.39
C ASN A 50 -1.85 -9.60 0.79
N PRO A 51 -1.72 -10.47 -0.22
CA PRO A 51 -2.87 -11.14 -0.83
C PRO A 51 -3.39 -12.32 0.00
N SER A 52 -2.68 -12.73 1.06
CA SER A 52 -3.12 -13.84 1.90
C SER A 52 -4.41 -13.48 2.62
N SER A 53 -5.42 -14.33 2.56
CA SER A 53 -6.68 -14.13 3.26
C SER A 53 -6.63 -14.50 4.75
N THR A 54 -5.55 -15.15 5.20
CA THR A 54 -5.45 -15.70 6.56
C THR A 54 -4.16 -15.35 7.30
N GLN A 55 -3.07 -15.06 6.59
CA GLN A 55 -1.76 -14.85 7.20
C GLN A 55 -1.33 -13.40 7.09
N SER A 56 -0.78 -12.84 8.18
CA SER A 56 -0.10 -11.55 8.16
C SER A 56 1.30 -11.70 7.57
N ALA A 57 1.81 -10.64 6.97
CA ALA A 57 3.15 -10.57 6.40
C ALA A 57 3.93 -9.39 7.00
N THR A 58 5.17 -9.61 7.44
CA THR A 58 6.04 -8.54 7.94
C THR A 58 7.12 -8.26 6.90
N VAL A 59 7.11 -7.04 6.37
CA VAL A 59 8.04 -6.58 5.33
C VAL A 59 9.09 -5.68 5.96
N SER A 60 10.35 -5.90 5.61
CA SER A 60 11.44 -5.00 6.03
C SER A 60 11.51 -3.78 5.12
N LEU A 61 11.54 -2.59 5.73
CA LEU A 61 11.66 -1.32 5.05
C LEU A 61 13.14 -0.89 4.97
N PRO A 62 13.57 -0.31 3.84
CA PRO A 62 14.86 0.36 3.76
C PRO A 62 14.98 1.45 4.83
N ALA A 63 16.21 1.75 5.24
CA ALA A 63 16.49 2.80 6.21
C ALA A 63 15.85 4.14 5.81
N GLY A 64 15.30 4.83 6.79
CA GLY A 64 14.53 6.07 6.62
C GLY A 64 13.17 5.99 7.28
N THR A 65 12.44 7.11 7.18
CA THR A 65 11.04 7.21 7.60
C THR A 65 10.17 7.14 6.37
N TRP A 66 9.14 6.31 6.43
CA TRP A 66 8.15 6.16 5.37
C TRP A 66 6.81 6.61 5.89
N THR A 67 6.08 7.40 5.12
CA THR A 67 4.75 7.88 5.51
C THR A 67 3.70 7.14 4.71
N ASP A 68 2.67 6.63 5.38
CA ASP A 68 1.56 6.00 4.68
C ASP A 68 0.53 7.01 4.15
N SER A 69 -0.45 6.52 3.39
CA SER A 69 -1.55 7.32 2.85
C SER A 69 -2.41 8.03 3.91
N HIS A 70 -2.26 7.67 5.18
CA HIS A 70 -2.96 8.26 6.32
C HIS A 70 -2.08 9.21 7.14
N GLY A 71 -0.84 9.45 6.72
CA GLY A 71 0.11 10.32 7.42
C GLY A 71 0.83 9.65 8.59
N VAL A 72 0.74 8.32 8.74
CA VAL A 72 1.44 7.59 9.80
C VAL A 72 2.85 7.25 9.34
N ALA A 73 3.83 7.53 10.20
CA ALA A 73 5.23 7.23 9.96
C ALA A 73 5.57 5.78 10.35
N HIS A 74 6.32 5.10 9.48
CA HIS A 74 6.81 3.73 9.62
C HIS A 74 8.34 3.68 9.46
N THR A 75 9.00 2.82 10.22
CA THR A 75 10.47 2.65 10.17
C THR A 75 10.85 1.19 10.39
N GLY A 76 11.85 0.70 9.66
CA GLY A 76 12.46 -0.61 9.86
C GLY A 76 11.61 -1.78 9.35
N GLN A 77 10.39 -1.95 9.86
CA GLN A 77 9.47 -3.01 9.44
C GLN A 77 8.02 -2.54 9.46
N VAL A 78 7.20 -3.16 8.62
CA VAL A 78 5.75 -2.96 8.62
C VAL A 78 5.03 -4.31 8.54
N THR A 79 3.97 -4.46 9.32
CA THR A 79 3.13 -5.67 9.33
C THR A 79 1.86 -5.40 8.55
N LEU A 80 1.66 -6.17 7.49
CA LEU A 80 0.45 -6.19 6.67
C LEU A 80 -0.46 -7.31 7.19
N VAL A 81 -1.64 -6.95 7.68
CA VAL A 81 -2.68 -7.91 8.08
C VAL A 81 -3.21 -8.68 6.86
N PRO A 82 -3.96 -9.78 7.02
CA PRO A 82 -4.51 -10.51 5.90
C PRO A 82 -5.38 -9.61 4.99
N ASN A 83 -5.31 -9.83 3.68
CA ASN A 83 -6.05 -9.10 2.65
C ASN A 83 -5.94 -7.58 2.79
N SER A 84 -4.70 -7.09 2.82
CA SER A 84 -4.41 -5.66 2.98
C SER A 84 -3.36 -5.16 2.01
N GLY A 85 -3.29 -3.85 1.86
CA GLY A 85 -2.23 -3.17 1.14
C GLY A 85 -1.84 -1.88 1.86
N LEU A 86 -0.63 -1.41 1.58
CA LEU A 86 -0.08 -0.19 2.13
C LEU A 86 0.72 0.53 1.07
N ILE A 87 0.45 1.83 0.92
CA ILE A 87 1.25 2.73 0.09
C ILE A 87 2.15 3.53 1.03
N LEU A 88 3.42 3.62 0.69
CA LEU A 88 4.44 4.32 1.46
C LEU A 88 5.15 5.34 0.59
N THR A 89 5.23 6.59 1.05
CA THR A 89 6.03 7.67 0.47
C THR A 89 7.22 8.00 1.36
N ARG A 90 8.22 8.68 0.81
CA ARG A 90 9.39 9.19 1.56
C ARG A 90 9.33 10.70 1.75
#